data_AF-A0A839XLX8-F1
#
_entry.id   AF-A0A839XLX8-F1
#
_cell.length_a   1.000
_cell.length_b   1.000
_cell.length_c   1.000
_cell.angle_alpha   90.00
_cell.angle_beta   90.00
_cell.angle_gamma   90.00
#
_symmetry.space_group_name_H-M   'P 1'
#
loop_
_entity.id
_entity.type
_entity.pdbx_description
1 polymer ?
#
loop_
_entity_poly.entity_id
_entity_poly.type
_entity_poly.pdbx_seq_one_letter_code
_entity_poly.pdbx_strand_id
1 'polypeptide(L)' 'MSNLAARLRARRAHTRTRRAVSKAIDTATTTTMRDELITLAQTHGYQKPKPRV' A
#
# COMPACT_ATOMS: atom_id res chain seq x y z
N MET A 1 19.73 -14.54 16.36
CA MET A 1 19.22 -14.97 15.04
C MET A 1 18.61 -13.80 14.28
N SER A 2 19.45 -13.08 13.53
CA SER A 2 19.19 -12.14 12.42
C SER A 2 17.91 -11.26 12.44
N ASN A 3 17.96 -10.18 13.23
CA ASN A 3 17.00 -9.06 13.21
C ASN A 3 16.84 -8.43 11.80
N LEU A 4 17.85 -8.56 10.93
CA LEU A 4 17.80 -8.12 9.53
C LEU A 4 16.81 -8.92 8.68
N ALA A 5 16.78 -10.25 8.82
CA ALA A 5 15.86 -11.09 8.05
C ALA A 5 14.39 -10.78 8.39
N ALA A 6 14.10 -10.49 9.67
CA ALA A 6 12.79 -10.05 10.11
C ALA A 6 12.41 -8.69 9.49
N ARG A 7 13.30 -7.69 9.54
CA ARG A 7 13.09 -6.38 8.91
C ARG A 7 12.89 -6.48 7.39
N LEU A 8 13.64 -7.35 6.72
CA LEU A 8 13.50 -7.58 5.28
C LEU A 8 12.14 -8.19 4.93
N ARG A 9 11.66 -9.17 5.71
CA ARG A 9 10.33 -9.75 5.55
C ARG A 9 9.23 -8.71 5.75
N ALA A 10 9.32 -7.90 6.82
CA ALA A 10 8.37 -6.82 7.08
C ALA A 10 8.33 -5.80 5.93
N ARG A 11 9.49 -5.40 5.40
CA ARG A 11 9.57 -4.50 4.23
C ARG A 11 8.95 -5.10 2.99
N ARG A 12 9.22 -6.38 2.69
CA ARG A 12 8.61 -7.09 1.55
C ARG A 12 7.09 -7.19 1.69
N ALA A 13 6.60 -7.54 2.88
CA ALA A 13 5.16 -7.58 3.16
C ALA A 13 4.53 -6.21 2.89
N HIS A 14 5.10 -5.14 3.46
CA HIS A 14 4.65 -3.77 3.24
C HIS A 14 4.61 -3.38 1.75
N THR A 15 5.65 -3.71 0.98
CA THR A 15 5.67 -3.43 -0.46
C THR A 15 4.63 -4.22 -1.26
N ARG A 16 4.32 -5.47 -0.85
CA ARG A 16 3.29 -6.29 -1.50
C ARG A 16 1.92 -5.72 -1.23
N THR A 17 1.61 -5.40 0.02
CA THR A 17 0.34 -4.79 0.40
C THR A 17 0.14 -3.47 -0.35
N ARG A 18 1.18 -2.63 -0.42
CA ARG A 18 1.13 -1.38 -1.19
C ARG A 18 0.77 -1.61 -2.66
N ARG A 19 1.42 -2.58 -3.32
CA ARG A 19 1.15 -2.92 -4.73
C ARG A 19 -0.27 -3.47 -4.92
N ALA A 20 -0.73 -4.33 -4.02
CA ALA A 20 -2.07 -4.90 -4.08
C ALA A 20 -3.14 -3.82 -3.94
N VAL A 21 -2.98 -2.91 -2.98
CA VAL A 21 -3.89 -1.78 -2.76
C VAL A 21 -3.89 -0.83 -3.95
N SER A 22 -2.71 -0.45 -4.47
CA SER A 22 -2.64 0.38 -5.69
C SER A 22 -3.34 -0.28 -6.87
N LYS A 23 -3.10 -1.58 -7.09
CA LYS A 23 -3.77 -2.33 -8.16
C LYS A 23 -5.29 -2.35 -7.95
N ALA A 24 -5.77 -2.58 -6.72
CA ALA A 24 -7.19 -2.59 -6.41
C ALA A 24 -7.86 -1.23 -6.68
N ILE A 25 -7.19 -0.12 -6.35
CA ILE A 25 -7.66 1.23 -6.66
C ILE A 25 -7.73 1.44 -8.17
N ASP A 26 -6.70 1.01 -8.90
CA ASP A 26 -6.62 1.18 -10.36
C ASP A 26 -7.68 0.33 -11.10
N THR A 27 -8.02 -0.85 -10.57
CA THR A 27 -9.01 -1.76 -11.16
C THR A 27 -10.40 -1.64 -10.54
N ALA A 28 -10.65 -0.67 -9.67
CA ALA A 28 -11.95 -0.51 -9.01
C ALA A 28 -13.02 -0.22 -10.07
N THR A 29 -14.13 -0.97 -10.03
CA THR A 29 -15.21 -0.87 -11.02
C THR A 29 -16.13 0.32 -10.78
N THR A 30 -16.15 0.87 -9.57
CA THR A 30 -16.98 2.02 -9.21
C THR A 30 -16.15 3.09 -8.50
N THR A 31 -16.57 4.35 -8.64
CA THR A 31 -15.93 5.49 -7.99
C THR A 31 -15.97 5.35 -6.47
N THR A 32 -17.11 4.95 -5.90
CA THR A 32 -17.26 4.75 -4.45
C THR A 32 -16.28 3.71 -3.91
N MET A 33 -16.12 2.57 -4.59
CA MET A 33 -15.15 1.54 -4.20
C MET A 33 -13.71 2.08 -4.27
N ARG A 34 -13.41 2.88 -5.30
CA ARG A 34 -12.11 3.52 -5.44
C ARG A 34 -11.81 4.45 -4.26
N ASP A 35 -12.79 5.25 -3.83
CA ASP A 35 -12.65 6.20 -2.73
C ASP A 35 -12.48 5.50 -1.38
N GLU A 36 -13.22 4.42 -1.13
CA GLU A 36 -13.04 3.58 0.05
C GLU A 36 -11.64 2.95 0.09
N LEU A 37 -11.17 2.40 -1.04
CA LEU A 37 -9.83 1.83 -1.14
C LEU A 37 -8.72 2.88 -0.95
N ILE A 38 -8.92 4.10 -1.46
CA ILE A 38 -7.99 5.22 -1.24
C ILE A 38 -7.97 5.58 0.26
N THR A 39 -9.12 5.64 0.90
CA THR A 39 -9.24 5.94 2.34
C THR A 39 -8.54 4.87 3.18
N LEU A 40 -8.75 3.58 2.86
CA LEU A 40 -8.04 2.48 3.50
C LEU A 40 -6.53 2.57 3.27
N ALA A 41 -6.09 2.92 2.06
CA ALA A 41 -4.67 3.11 1.74
C ALA A 41 -4.04 4.24 2.57
N GLN A 42 -4.78 5.33 2.80
CA GLN A 42 -4.36 6.47 3.63
C GLN A 42 -4.17 6.05 5.09
N THR A 43 -5.19 5.40 5.68
CA THR A 43 -5.17 4.96 7.09
C THR A 43 -3.99 4.03 7.39
N HIS A 44 -3.62 3.19 6.44
CA HIS A 44 -2.50 2.26 6.60
C HIS A 44 -1.14 2.79 6.08
N GLY A 45 -1.05 4.05 5.64
CA GLY A 45 0.21 4.64 5.18
C GLY A 45 0.75 4.03 3.87
N TYR A 46 -0.10 3.38 3.08
CA TYR A 46 0.26 2.76 1.81
C TYR A 46 0.22 3.74 0.63
N GLN A 47 -0.16 4.99 0.84
CA GLN A 47 -0.12 5.99 -0.22
C GLN A 47 1.29 6.14 -0.82
N LYS A 48 1.35 6.36 -2.13
CA LYS A 48 2.59 6.75 -2.81
C LYS A 48 3.14 7.98 -2.07
N PRO A 49 4.43 7.99 -1.68
CA PRO A 49 5.02 9.19 -1.12
C PRO A 49 4.86 10.32 -2.14
N LYS A 50 4.33 11.46 -1.68
CA LYS A 50 4.24 12.70 -2.47
C LYS A 50 5.65 12.97 -3.03
N PRO A 51 5.84 13.16 -4.35
CA PRO A 51 7.14 13.55 -4.86
C PRO A 51 7.52 14.84 -4.15
N ARG A 52 8.65 14.82 -3.44
CA ARG A 52 9.27 16.04 -2.94
C ARG A 52 9.87 16.71 -4.16
N VAL A 53 9.11 17.66 -4.71
CA VAL A 53 9.59 18.64 -5.69
C VAL A 53 10.63 19.52 -5.03
#